data_AF-A0A099NIP5-F1
#
_entry.id   AF-A0A099NIP5-F1
#
_cell.length_a   1.000
_cell.length_b   1.000
_cell.length_c   1.000
_cell.angle_alpha   90.00
_cell.angle_beta   90.00
_cell.angle_gamma   90.00
#
_symmetry.space_group_name_H-M   'P 1'
#
loop_
_entity.id
_entity.type
_entity.pdbx_description
1 polymer ?
#
loop_
_entity_poly.entity_id
_entity_poly.type
_entity_poly.pdbx_seq_one_letter_code
_entity_poly.pdbx_strand_id
1 'polypeptide(L)' 'MLEIDSRGYEIVKFVANGPFVCKGNESTTEFQDVLLDEGEWYDYDDQAGEETSITELL' A
#
# COMPACT_ATOMS: atom_id res chain seq x y z
N MET A 1 -3.53 5.64 9.15
CA MET A 1 -3.73 4.81 10.35
C MET A 1 -5.22 4.60 10.52
N LEU A 2 -5.66 3.34 10.74
CA LEU A 2 -7.07 2.98 10.94
C LEU A 2 -7.33 2.76 12.44
N GLU A 3 -8.43 3.30 12.96
CA GLU A 3 -8.88 3.07 14.33
C GLU A 3 -10.23 2.35 14.31
N ILE A 4 -10.40 1.34 15.15
CA ILE A 4 -11.62 0.52 15.24
C ILE A 4 -12.07 0.44 16.71
N ASP A 5 -13.28 0.91 17.02
CA ASP A 5 -13.95 0.67 18.32
C ASP A 5 -14.65 -0.70 18.27
N SER A 6 -13.98 -1.72 18.81
CA SER A 6 -14.53 -3.07 18.90
C SER A 6 -15.12 -3.35 20.28
N ARG A 7 -16.34 -3.93 20.31
CA ARG A 7 -17.03 -4.32 21.55
C ARG A 7 -17.48 -5.77 21.46
N GLY A 8 -16.83 -6.63 22.25
CA GLY A 8 -17.10 -8.08 22.27
C GLY A 8 -16.44 -8.87 21.14
N TYR A 9 -15.56 -8.25 20.35
CA TYR A 9 -14.77 -8.91 19.30
C TYR A 9 -13.28 -8.56 19.45
N GLU A 10 -12.42 -9.53 19.11
CA GLU A 10 -10.98 -9.36 19.03
C GLU A 10 -10.55 -9.22 17.57
N ILE A 11 -9.70 -8.24 17.28
CA ILE A 11 -9.11 -8.07 15.95
C ILE A 11 -7.80 -8.85 15.92
N VAL A 12 -7.79 -9.96 15.20
CA VAL A 12 -6.69 -10.94 15.24
C VAL A 12 -5.68 -10.79 14.10
N LYS A 13 -6.06 -10.12 13.00
CA LYS A 13 -5.22 -9.97 11.82
C LYS A 13 -5.67 -8.79 10.97
N PHE A 14 -4.71 -8.08 10.40
CA PHE A 14 -4.91 -7.17 9.27
C PHE A 14 -4.60 -7.90 7.95
N VAL A 15 -5.41 -7.65 6.92
CA VAL A 15 -5.18 -8.15 5.56
C VAL A 15 -5.31 -6.95 4.63
N ALA A 16 -4.20 -6.54 4.02
CA ALA A 16 -4.14 -5.46 3.04
C ALA A 16 -4.69 -5.94 1.69
N ASN A 17 -6.01 -6.10 1.59
CA ASN A 17 -6.67 -6.54 0.37
C ASN A 17 -7.37 -5.37 -0.34
N GLY A 18 -7.28 -5.37 -1.67
CA GLY A 18 -7.90 -4.39 -2.53
C GLY A 18 -6.93 -3.33 -3.06
N PRO A 19 -7.40 -2.49 -3.99
CA PRO A 19 -6.57 -1.47 -4.63
C PRO A 19 -6.28 -0.32 -3.67
N PHE A 20 -5.00 -0.01 -3.53
CA PHE A 20 -4.52 1.20 -2.88
C PHE A 20 -4.16 2.26 -3.92
N VAL A 21 -4.10 3.51 -3.46
CA VAL A 21 -3.58 4.63 -4.26
C VAL A 21 -2.34 5.16 -3.57
N CYS A 22 -1.26 5.29 -4.35
CA CYS A 22 0.02 5.79 -3.89
C CYS A 22 0.47 6.97 -4.76
N LYS A 23 1.41 7.74 -4.22
CA LYS A 23 2.06 8.83 -4.94
C LYS A 23 3.56 8.61 -4.89
N GLY A 24 4.24 8.90 -6.00
CA GLY A 24 5.70 8.90 -6.05
C GLY A 24 6.30 9.76 -4.93
N ASN A 25 7.42 9.31 -4.37
CA ASN A 25 8.05 9.98 -3.24
C ASN A 25 8.58 11.37 -3.61
N GLU A 26 9.26 11.46 -4.75
CA GLU A 26 9.86 12.71 -5.27
C GLU A 26 9.13 13.25 -6.52
N SER A 27 8.03 12.60 -6.94
CA SER A 27 7.30 12.95 -8.16
C SER A 27 5.83 13.27 -7.91
N THR A 28 5.12 13.62 -8.99
CA THR A 28 3.66 13.75 -8.98
C THR A 28 2.94 12.56 -9.59
N THR A 29 3.67 11.50 -9.93
CA THR A 29 3.10 10.25 -10.44
C THR A 29 2.13 9.67 -9.43
N GLU A 30 0.93 9.35 -9.89
CA GLU A 30 -0.10 8.69 -9.11
C GLU A 30 -0.18 7.23 -9.56
N PHE A 31 -0.04 6.32 -8.60
CA PHE A 31 -0.19 4.89 -8.82
C PHE A 31 -1.57 4.48 -8.35
N GLN A 32 -2.40 4.04 -9.30
CA GLN A 32 -3.73 3.48 -9.03
C GLN A 32 -3.65 1.96 -9.06
N ASP A 33 -4.61 1.30 -8.42
CA ASP A 33 -4.70 -0.17 -8.39
C ASP A 33 -3.44 -0.85 -7.83
N VAL A 34 -2.83 -0.25 -6.81
CA VAL A 34 -1.70 -0.85 -6.08
C VAL A 34 -2.23 -2.03 -5.26
N LEU A 35 -1.98 -3.26 -5.73
CA LEU A 35 -2.41 -4.49 -5.08
C LEU A 35 -1.28 -5.08 -4.23
N LEU A 36 -1.57 -5.35 -2.96
CA LEU A 36 -0.62 -5.84 -1.96
C LEU A 36 -0.92 -7.28 -1.52
N ASP A 37 -1.52 -8.08 -2.42
CA ASP A 37 -2.05 -9.41 -2.08
C ASP A 37 -0.97 -10.39 -1.58
N GLU A 38 0.29 -10.19 -1.99
CA GLU A 38 1.46 -10.97 -1.53
C GLU A 38 2.36 -10.21 -0.53
N GLY A 39 1.91 -9.05 -0.05
CA GLY A 39 2.67 -8.20 0.87
C GLY A 39 3.76 -7.36 0.18
N GLU A 40 3.81 -7.39 -1.16
CA GLU A 40 4.78 -6.66 -1.97
C GLU A 40 4.11 -6.06 -3.20
N TRP A 41 4.66 -4.94 -3.66
CA TRP A 41 4.31 -4.29 -4.92
C TRP A 41 5.54 -3.57 -5.48
N TYR A 42 5.70 -3.59 -6.80
CA TYR A 42 6.85 -3.01 -7.51
C TYR A 42 6.36 -2.30 -8.77
N ASP A 43 6.94 -1.14 -9.05
CA ASP A 43 6.67 -0.37 -10.27
C ASP A 43 7.87 0.55 -10.58
N TYR A 44 7.76 1.35 -11.63
CA TYR A 44 8.76 2.32 -12.04
C TYR A 44 8.13 3.71 -12.17
N ASP A 45 8.72 4.69 -11.51
CA ASP A 45 8.26 6.07 -11.61
C ASP A 45 8.96 6.76 -12.79
N ASP A 46 8.28 6.84 -13.93
CA ASP A 46 8.81 7.49 -15.14
C ASP A 46 9.18 8.97 -14.94
N GLN A 47 8.49 9.68 -14.03
CA GLN A 47 8.79 11.10 -13.77
C GLN A 47 10.05 11.27 -12.92
N ALA A 48 10.30 10.35 -11.97
CA ALA A 48 11.49 10.35 -11.14
C ALA A 48 12.67 9.61 -11.80
N GLY A 49 12.40 8.73 -12.78
CA GLY A 49 13.40 7.90 -13.43
C GLY A 49 13.99 6.83 -12.52
N GLU A 50 13.21 6.32 -11.56
CA GLU A 50 13.66 5.34 -10.57
C GLU A 50 12.61 4.25 -10.29
N GLU A 51 13.09 3.11 -9.81
CA GLU A 51 12.24 2.02 -9.34
C GLU A 51 11.55 2.43 -8.02
N THR A 52 10.30 2.01 -7.85
CA THR A 52 9.54 2.22 -6.61
C THR A 52 8.89 0.92 -6.18
N SER A 53 8.77 0.72 -4.87
CA SER A 53 8.24 -0.51 -4.32
C SER A 53 7.66 -0.33 -2.93
N ILE A 54 6.69 -1.18 -2.60
CA ILE A 54 6.20 -1.40 -1.24
C ILE A 54 6.58 -2.84 -0.89
N THR A 55 7.37 -3.02 0.16
CA THR A 55 7.80 -4.33 0.66
C THR A 55 7.65 -4.37 2.18
N GLU A 56 7.81 -5.55 2.77
CA GLU A 56 7.83 -5.73 4.23
C GLU A 56 6.55 -5.21 4.93
N LEU A 57 5.37 -5.54 4.40
CA LEU A 57 4.10 -5.27 5.07
C LEU A 57 4.06 -5.94 6.45
N LEU A 58 4.07 -5.12 7.50
CA LEU A 58 4.05 -5.50 8.92
C LEU A 58 2.66 -5.91 9.42
#